data_AF-A0A3D5X732-F1
#
_entry.id   AF-A0A3D5X732-F1
#
_cell.length_a   1.000
_cell.length_b   1.000
_cell.length_c   1.000
_cell.angle_alpha   90.00
_cell.angle_beta   90.00
_cell.angle_gamma   90.00
#
_symmetry.space_group_name_H-M   'P 1'
#
loop_
_entity.id
_entity.type
_entity.pdbx_description
1 polymer ?
#
loop_
_entity_poly.entity_id
_entity_poly.type
_entity_poly.pdbx_seq_one_letter_code
_entity_poly.pdbx_strand_id
1 'polypeptide(L)'
;MENHTKYMTEALKEAKYAFEKGEVPIGAVVVCSNQIIARAHNLTENLNDPTAHAEMQAITAATSYLGGKYPNQCTLYVTLEP
;
A
#
# COMPACT_ATOMS: atom_id res chain seq x y z
N MET A 1 12.68 1.67 16.08
CA MET A 1 11.27 1.52 16.48
C MET A 1 10.41 2.71 16.08
N GLU A 2 10.87 3.97 16.17
CA GLU A 2 10.08 5.17 15.82
C GLU A 2 9.57 5.25 14.36
N ASN A 3 10.14 4.47 13.44
CA ASN A 3 9.78 4.55 12.02
C ASN A 3 8.55 3.69 11.63
N HIS A 4 8.28 2.56 12.29
CA HIS A 4 7.20 1.66 11.86
C HIS A 4 5.81 2.26 12.07
N THR A 5 5.58 2.89 13.24
CA THR A 5 4.32 3.57 13.53
C THR A 5 4.05 4.70 12.54
N LYS A 6 5.08 5.45 12.12
CA LYS A 6 4.95 6.49 11.09
C LYS A 6 4.45 5.91 9.76
N TYR A 7 5.04 4.81 9.30
CA TYR A 7 4.64 4.18 8.03
C TYR A 7 3.27 3.51 8.12
N MET A 8 2.95 2.89 9.26
CA MET A 8 1.62 2.33 9.49
C MET A 8 0.54 3.42 9.54
N THR A 9 0.81 4.59 10.12
CA THR A 9 -0.09 5.75 10.08
C THR A 9 -0.36 6.20 8.64
N GLU A 10 0.63 6.12 7.75
CA GLU A 10 0.42 6.42 6.32
C GLU A 10 -0.45 5.36 5.64
N ALA A 11 -0.28 4.07 5.97
CA ALA A 11 -1.18 3.02 5.49
C ALA A 11 -2.62 3.20 6.00
N LEU A 12 -2.80 3.63 7.26
CA LEU A 12 -4.12 3.95 7.81
C LEU A 12 -4.81 5.13 7.11
N LYS A 13 -4.05 6.10 6.58
CA LYS A 13 -4.62 7.17 5.73
C LYS A 13 -5.18 6.61 4.44
N GLU A 14 -4.47 5.68 3.80
CA GLU A 14 -4.96 4.99 2.60
C GLU A 14 -6.20 4.15 2.90
N ALA A 15 -6.23 3.42 4.02
CA ALA A 15 -7.42 2.69 4.46
C ALA A 15 -8.64 3.60 4.64
N LYS A 16 -8.43 4.82 5.17
CA LYS A 16 -9.47 5.84 5.26
C LYS A 16 -9.96 6.31 3.88
N TYR A 17 -9.07 6.49 2.91
CA TYR A 17 -9.46 6.82 1.55
C TYR A 17 -10.26 5.71 0.88
N ALA A 18 -9.91 4.44 1.09
CA ALA A 18 -10.74 3.32 0.66
C ALA A 18 -12.15 3.40 1.26
N PHE A 19 -12.24 3.60 2.58
CA PHE A 19 -13.53 3.74 3.27
C PHE A 19 -14.40 4.86 2.68
N GLU A 20 -13.81 6.04 2.45
CA GLU A 20 -14.50 7.19 1.86
C GLU A 20 -15.00 6.93 0.43
N LYS A 21 -14.39 5.97 -0.28
CA LYS A 21 -14.79 5.52 -1.62
C LYS A 21 -15.74 4.32 -1.62
N GLY A 22 -16.18 3.84 -0.45
CA GLY A 22 -17.04 2.67 -0.35
C GLY A 22 -16.33 1.33 -0.55
N GLU A 23 -15.00 1.30 -0.43
CA GLU A 23 -14.18 0.09 -0.51
C GLU A 23 -13.97 -0.56 0.86
N VAL A 24 -13.46 -1.79 0.87
CA VAL A 24 -12.94 -2.41 2.10
C VAL A 24 -11.79 -1.55 2.64
N PRO A 25 -11.82 -1.12 3.92
CA PRO A 25 -10.90 -0.11 4.45
C PRO A 25 -9.50 -0.69 4.75
N ILE A 26 -8.78 -1.04 3.68
CA ILE A 26 -7.41 -1.57 3.73
C ILE A 26 -6.50 -0.62 2.96
N GLY A 27 -5.36 -0.30 3.58
CA GLY A 27 -4.33 0.53 2.99
C GLY A 27 -2.96 -0.11 3.13
N ALA A 28 -2.08 0.19 2.18
CA ALA A 28 -0.73 -0.33 2.13
C ALA A 28 0.28 0.72 1.66
N VAL A 29 1.49 0.68 2.22
CA VAL A 29 2.61 1.51 1.78
C VAL A 29 3.88 0.69 1.64
N VAL A 30 4.69 0.99 0.62
CA VAL A 30 6.02 0.39 0.42
C VAL A 30 7.09 1.42 0.75
N VAL A 31 8.00 1.03 1.62
CA VAL A 31 9.14 1.85 2.07
C VAL A 31 10.43 1.22 1.59
N CYS A 32 11.30 1.99 0.94
CA CYS A 32 12.66 1.58 0.59
C CYS A 32 13.62 2.68 1.04
N SER A 33 14.74 2.32 1.68
CA SER A 33 15.73 3.29 2.18
C SER A 33 15.11 4.44 3.02
N ASN A 34 14.16 4.11 3.89
CA ASN A 34 13.40 5.04 4.75
C ASN A 34 12.53 6.08 3.99
N GLN A 35 12.25 5.84 2.71
CA GLN A 35 11.35 6.65 1.90
C GLN A 35 10.14 5.83 1.47
N ILE A 36 8.94 6.39 1.60
CA ILE A 36 7.73 5.80 1.01
C ILE A 36 7.81 6.00 -0.51
N ILE A 37 7.85 4.90 -1.25
CA ILE A 37 7.90 4.93 -2.73
C ILE A 37 6.56 4.56 -3.36
N ALA A 38 5.64 3.97 -2.60
CA ALA A 38 4.30 3.66 -3.05
C ALA A 38 3.29 3.73 -1.89
N ARG A 39 2.07 4.14 -2.22
CA ARG A 39 0.89 4.13 -1.37
C ARG A 39 -0.27 3.58 -2.18
N ALA A 40 -1.10 2.75 -1.59
CA ALA A 40 -2.30 2.25 -2.22
C ALA A 40 -3.37 1.86 -1.20
N HIS A 41 -4.60 1.75 -1.68
CA HIS A 41 -5.76 1.27 -0.94
C HIS A 41 -6.51 0.23 -1.75
N ASN A 42 -7.41 -0.49 -1.10
CA ASN A 42 -8.27 -1.46 -1.77
C ASN A 42 -9.12 -0.78 -2.86
N LEU A 43 -9.19 -1.41 -4.03
CA LEU A 43 -9.92 -0.92 -5.21
C LEU A 43 -10.77 -2.02 -5.86
N THR A 44 -11.09 -3.10 -5.11
CA THR A 44 -11.77 -4.28 -5.66
C THR A 44 -13.12 -3.94 -6.26
N GLU A 45 -13.89 -3.08 -5.59
CA GLU A 45 -15.22 -2.69 -6.04
C GLU A 45 -15.14 -1.70 -7.21
N ASN A 46 -14.27 -0.68 -7.11
CA ASN A 46 -14.12 0.35 -8.14
C ASN A 46 -13.58 -0.21 -9.45
N LEU A 47 -12.66 -1.17 -9.40
CA LEU A 47 -12.07 -1.79 -10.58
C LEU A 47 -12.82 -3.05 -11.04
N ASN A 48 -13.82 -3.51 -10.29
CA ASN A 48 -14.46 -4.82 -10.48
C ASN A 48 -13.42 -5.94 -10.63
N ASP A 49 -12.36 -5.88 -9.83
CA ASP A 49 -11.21 -6.77 -9.89
C ASP A 49 -10.92 -7.30 -8.49
N PRO A 50 -11.19 -8.60 -8.21
CA PRO A 50 -10.95 -9.18 -6.89
C PRO A 50 -9.46 -9.22 -6.51
N THR A 51 -8.54 -8.93 -7.45
CA THR A 51 -7.09 -8.86 -7.17
C THR A 51 -6.62 -7.45 -6.84
N ALA A 52 -7.48 -6.43 -6.94
CA ALA A 52 -7.15 -5.03 -6.68
C ALA A 52 -7.06 -4.69 -5.18
N HIS A 53 -6.45 -5.60 -4.41
CA HIS A 53 -6.06 -5.43 -3.02
C HIS A 53 -4.99 -4.35 -2.86
N ALA A 54 -4.96 -3.68 -1.70
CA ALA A 54 -4.01 -2.60 -1.43
C ALA A 54 -2.55 -3.04 -1.62
N GLU A 55 -2.20 -4.27 -1.22
CA GLU A 55 -0.87 -4.86 -1.30
C GLU A 55 -0.42 -5.02 -2.76
N MET A 56 -1.30 -5.56 -3.61
CA MET A 56 -1.02 -5.79 -5.03
C MET A 56 -0.79 -4.46 -5.76
N GLN A 57 -1.61 -3.46 -5.46
CA GLN A 57 -1.48 -2.11 -6.00
C GLN A 57 -0.19 -1.44 -5.52
N ALA A 58 0.14 -1.56 -4.23
CA ALA A 58 1.35 -0.98 -3.64
C ALA A 58 2.63 -1.62 -4.21
N ILE A 59 2.66 -2.94 -4.40
CA ILE A 59 3.77 -3.66 -5.03
C ILE A 59 3.94 -3.20 -6.49
N THR A 60 2.84 -3.17 -7.25
CA THR A 60 2.88 -2.75 -8.66
C THR A 60 3.42 -1.31 -8.80
N ALA A 61 2.95 -0.40 -7.96
CA ALA A 61 3.43 0.98 -7.92
C ALA A 61 4.91 1.08 -7.49
N ALA A 62 5.33 0.30 -6.48
CA ALA A 62 6.72 0.27 -6.03
C ALA A 62 7.67 -0.27 -7.10
N THR A 63 7.32 -1.38 -7.75
CA THR A 63 8.10 -1.94 -8.87
C THR A 63 8.19 -0.97 -10.04
N SER A 64 7.10 -0.25 -10.33
CA SER A 64 7.09 0.81 -11.35
C SER A 64 8.04 1.96 -10.99
N TYR A 65 8.01 2.43 -9.74
CA TYR A 65 8.94 3.46 -9.24
C TYR A 65 10.42 3.04 -9.35
N LEU A 66 10.71 1.75 -9.12
CA LEU A 66 12.06 1.18 -9.21
C LEU A 66 12.49 0.85 -10.66
N GLY A 67 11.67 1.18 -11.66
CA GLY A 67 11.97 0.93 -13.07
C GLY A 67 11.84 -0.55 -13.47
N GLY A 68 10.85 -1.26 -12.92
CA GLY A 68 10.59 -2.67 -13.23
C GLY A 68 11.49 -3.65 -12.50
N LYS A 69 12.27 -3.19 -11.52
CA LYS A 69 13.16 -4.03 -10.72
C LYS A 69 12.44 -4.63 -9.52
N TYR A 70 12.98 -5.75 -9.04
CA TYR A 70 12.55 -6.35 -7.78
C TYR A 70 12.73 -5.35 -6.62
N PRO A 71 11.73 -5.21 -5.72
CA PRO A 71 11.79 -4.33 -4.56
C PRO A 71 12.68 -4.91 -3.47
N ASN A 72 13.98 -4.98 -3.75
CA ASN A 72 14.98 -5.44 -2.79
C ASN A 72 15.15 -4.40 -1.67
N GLN A 73 15.25 -4.88 -0.43
CA GLN A 73 15.41 -4.04 0.77
C GLN A 73 14.24 -3.06 1.00
N CYS A 74 13.04 -3.45 0.56
CA CYS A 74 11.82 -2.72 0.83
C CYS A 74 11.00 -3.39 1.94
N THR A 75 10.17 -2.61 2.62
CA THR A 75 9.22 -3.07 3.63
C THR A 75 7.82 -2.66 3.24
N LEU A 76 6.91 -3.62 3.17
CA LEU A 76 5.48 -3.39 2.99
C LEU A 76 4.83 -3.24 4.37
N TYR A 77 4.04 -2.18 4.55
CA TYR A 77 3.16 -2.00 5.71
C TYR A 77 1.74 -2.07 5.20
N VAL A 78 0.92 -2.91 5.84
CA VAL A 78 -0.49 -3.12 5.49
C VAL A 78 -1.32 -3.10 6.77
N THR A 79 -2.53 -2.54 6.69
CA THR A 79 -3.40 -2.33 7.87
C THR A 79 -4.14 -3.59 8.33
N LEU A 80 -4.16 -4.64 7.49
CA LEU A 80 -4.75 -5.94 7.76
C LEU A 80 -3.75 -7.04 7.40
N GLU A 81 -3.85 -8.21 8.05
CA GLU A 81 -3.05 -9.37 7.66
C GLU A 81 -3.40 -9.78 6.21
N PRO A 82 -2.41 -9.96 5.32
CA PRO A 82 -2.62 -10.37 3.93
C PRO A 82 -3.27 -11.75 3.76
#